data_AF-A0A2M8THP2-F1
#
_entry.id   AF-A0A2M8THP2-F1
#
_cell.length_a   1.000
_cell.length_b   1.000
_cell.length_c   1.000
_cell.angle_alpha   90.00
_cell.angle_beta   90.00
_cell.angle_gamma   90.00
#
_symmetry.space_group_name_H-M   'P 1'
#
loop_
_entity.id
_entity.type
_entity.pdbx_description
1 polymer ?
#
loop_
_entity_poly.entity_id
_entity_poly.type
_entity_poly.pdbx_seq_one_letter_code
_entity_poly.pdbx_strand_id
1 'polypeptide(L)'
;MRKIKTKIITSFLSLLIVAATLFTPFSAFARTTGDPTNQLDGKLSTIYQGDVGDCGAISAIQALDNSRFGRSLFRRMISVNNDYSYTLNFGAGRQTVSEEDVDDAYVTGDLDARVVEAGLQKAMNIYNGCFACDVFVQFTGFRKNTVYGATNKTNIMNTMASRCASGNGITAACDFTKADESKGIIGNGEHSYSIKSVTPSTVVVINPWDTSKYISMSRSQFEDSIRYMTYVDETTKQVVVFWN
;
A
#
# COMPACT_ATOMS: atom_id res chain seq x y z
N MET A 1 47.66 59.49 -34.87
CA MET A 1 47.86 58.28 -35.71
C MET A 1 46.90 57.19 -35.25
N ARG A 2 45.77 57.03 -35.95
CA ARG A 2 44.77 55.97 -35.72
C ARG A 2 45.19 54.74 -36.52
N LYS A 3 45.34 53.58 -35.88
CA LYS A 3 45.50 52.29 -36.57
C LYS A 3 44.27 51.41 -36.28
N ILE A 4 43.52 51.14 -37.34
CA ILE A 4 42.48 50.12 -37.45
C ILE A 4 43.19 48.80 -37.78
N LYS A 5 42.93 47.72 -37.04
CA LYS A 5 42.99 46.32 -37.51
C LYS A 5 42.06 45.48 -36.64
N THR A 6 40.89 45.05 -37.13
CA THR A 6 40.57 43.83 -37.89
C THR A 6 39.98 42.77 -36.97
N LYS A 7 38.70 42.46 -37.21
CA LYS A 7 37.90 41.39 -36.60
C LYS A 7 38.54 40.02 -36.80
N ILE A 8 38.54 39.20 -35.75
CA ILE A 8 38.48 37.73 -35.87
C ILE A 8 37.31 37.29 -34.97
N ILE A 9 36.23 36.87 -35.63
CA ILE A 9 35.09 36.20 -35.01
C ILE A 9 35.48 34.73 -34.96
N THR A 10 35.89 34.25 -33.79
CA THR A 10 36.05 32.82 -33.53
C THR A 10 34.77 32.31 -32.87
N SER A 11 33.91 31.75 -33.72
CA SER A 11 32.75 30.95 -33.33
C SER A 11 33.24 29.64 -32.71
N PHE A 12 33.14 29.51 -31.39
CA PHE A 12 33.22 28.21 -30.72
C PHE A 12 31.82 27.85 -30.23
N LEU A 13 31.10 27.16 -31.11
CA LEU A 13 29.90 26.41 -30.83
C LEU A 13 30.29 25.16 -30.02
N SER A 14 30.40 25.29 -28.69
CA SER A 14 30.52 24.13 -27.81
C SER A 14 29.11 23.59 -27.53
N LEU A 15 28.69 22.66 -28.39
CA LEU A 15 27.51 21.84 -28.25
C LEU A 15 27.74 20.85 -27.08
N LEU A 16 27.45 21.28 -25.85
CA LEU A 16 27.36 20.37 -24.70
C LEU A 16 26.01 19.65 -24.76
N ILE A 17 25.94 18.61 -25.60
CA ILE A 17 24.95 17.55 -25.44
C ILE A 17 25.51 16.60 -24.37
N VAL A 18 25.23 16.90 -23.11
CA VAL A 18 25.21 15.83 -22.11
C VAL A 18 23.76 15.38 -22.04
N ALA A 19 23.52 14.26 -22.71
CA ALA A 19 22.27 13.53 -22.67
C ALA A 19 21.93 13.24 -21.20
N ALA A 20 21.03 14.04 -20.62
CA ALA A 20 20.23 13.57 -19.51
C ALA A 20 19.36 12.45 -20.10
N THR A 21 19.84 11.21 -20.03
CA THR A 21 18.97 10.04 -20.10
C THR A 21 18.06 10.14 -18.89
N LEU A 22 16.96 10.87 -19.06
CA LEU A 22 15.75 10.72 -18.30
C LEU A 22 15.34 9.26 -18.48
N PHE A 23 15.90 8.37 -17.67
CA PHE A 23 15.30 7.08 -17.38
C PHE A 23 14.02 7.41 -16.61
N THR A 24 12.97 7.81 -17.34
CA THR A 24 11.63 7.69 -16.80
C THR A 24 11.42 6.19 -16.61
N PRO A 25 11.25 5.69 -15.38
CA PRO A 25 10.89 4.30 -15.20
C PRO A 25 9.59 4.08 -15.98
N PHE A 26 9.62 3.18 -16.97
CA PHE A 26 8.39 2.72 -17.59
C PHE A 26 7.56 2.08 -16.47
N SER A 27 6.36 2.60 -16.22
CA SER A 27 5.40 1.90 -15.38
C SER A 27 5.20 0.49 -15.98
N ALA A 28 5.34 -0.53 -15.15
CA ALA A 28 5.52 -1.94 -15.55
C ALA A 28 4.37 -2.55 -16.39
N PHE A 29 3.27 -1.84 -16.58
CA PHE A 29 1.99 -2.39 -17.08
C PHE A 29 1.91 -2.63 -18.58
N ALA A 30 3.04 -2.84 -19.24
CA ALA A 30 3.07 -3.30 -20.63
C ALA A 30 3.13 -4.83 -20.75
N ARG A 31 3.13 -5.58 -19.63
CA ARG A 31 3.31 -7.04 -19.64
C ARG A 31 2.01 -7.77 -19.27
N THR A 32 1.36 -8.32 -20.30
CA THR A 32 0.37 -9.42 -20.30
C THR A 32 -0.94 -9.25 -19.51
N THR A 33 -2.07 -9.28 -20.21
CA THR A 33 -3.38 -9.66 -19.64
C THR A 33 -3.42 -11.19 -19.49
N GLY A 34 -3.59 -11.74 -18.27
CA GLY A 34 -3.54 -13.19 -18.07
C GLY A 34 -3.75 -13.66 -16.63
N ASP A 35 -3.15 -14.79 -16.29
CA ASP A 35 -3.15 -15.38 -14.94
C ASP A 35 -2.51 -14.41 -13.91
N PRO A 36 -3.24 -14.00 -12.85
CA PRO A 36 -2.74 -13.11 -11.80
C PRO A 36 -1.41 -13.51 -11.17
N THR A 37 -1.11 -14.81 -11.15
CA THR A 37 0.11 -15.33 -10.53
C THR A 37 1.40 -14.95 -11.27
N ASN A 38 1.28 -14.45 -12.51
CA ASN A 38 2.41 -14.17 -13.40
C ASN A 38 2.38 -12.77 -14.03
N GLN A 39 1.43 -11.91 -13.67
CA GLN A 39 1.25 -10.60 -14.30
C GLN A 39 1.70 -9.46 -13.37
N LEU A 40 2.31 -8.42 -13.97
CA LEU A 40 2.52 -7.13 -13.33
C LEU A 40 1.61 -6.12 -14.02
N ASP A 41 0.38 -6.02 -13.54
CA ASP A 41 -0.68 -5.22 -14.16
C ASP A 41 -1.17 -4.06 -13.29
N GLY A 42 -0.63 -3.96 -12.06
CA GLY A 42 -0.94 -2.88 -11.13
C GLY A 42 -2.36 -2.96 -10.60
N LYS A 43 -2.98 -4.12 -10.66
CA LYS A 43 -4.27 -4.42 -10.06
C LYS A 43 -4.08 -5.62 -9.15
N LEU A 44 -4.49 -5.43 -7.91
CA LEU A 44 -4.43 -6.51 -6.96
C LEU A 44 -5.57 -7.49 -7.23
N SER A 45 -5.24 -8.76 -7.38
CA SER A 45 -6.18 -9.88 -7.46
C SER A 45 -6.31 -10.56 -6.09
N THR A 46 -6.92 -11.74 -6.05
CA THR A 46 -6.97 -12.54 -4.82
C THR A 46 -5.56 -12.93 -4.39
N ILE A 47 -5.23 -12.61 -3.14
CA ILE A 47 -4.00 -13.02 -2.47
C ILE A 47 -4.29 -13.85 -1.22
N TYR A 48 -3.30 -14.65 -0.83
CA TYR A 48 -3.34 -15.51 0.35
C TYR A 48 -2.03 -15.33 1.12
N GLN A 49 -2.14 -14.97 2.41
CA GLN A 49 -1.00 -14.95 3.31
C GLN A 49 -0.46 -16.38 3.53
N GLY A 50 0.87 -16.52 3.52
CA GLY A 50 1.55 -17.75 3.89
C GLY A 50 1.66 -17.96 5.41
N ASP A 51 2.45 -18.96 5.83
CA ASP A 51 2.67 -19.30 7.24
C ASP A 51 3.78 -18.42 7.87
N VAL A 52 3.52 -17.11 7.96
CA VAL A 52 4.46 -16.13 8.51
C VAL A 52 3.71 -15.00 9.24
N GLY A 53 4.37 -14.32 10.18
CA GLY A 53 3.76 -13.35 11.10
C GLY A 53 3.37 -12.00 10.50
N ASP A 54 3.20 -11.88 9.19
CA ASP A 54 3.12 -10.62 8.45
C ASP A 54 1.69 -10.14 8.14
N CYS A 55 0.67 -10.64 8.86
CA CYS A 55 -0.75 -10.37 8.60
C CYS A 55 -1.08 -8.87 8.48
N GLY A 56 -0.37 -8.00 9.21
CA GLY A 56 -0.49 -6.54 9.11
C GLY A 56 -0.04 -5.99 7.75
N ALA A 57 1.00 -6.56 7.15
CA ALA A 57 1.46 -6.23 5.81
C ALA A 57 0.48 -6.70 4.74
N ILE A 58 0.05 -7.96 4.78
CA ILE A 58 -0.91 -8.47 3.79
C ILE A 58 -2.25 -7.74 3.86
N SER A 59 -2.74 -7.43 5.07
CA SER A 59 -3.93 -6.60 5.25
C SER A 59 -3.76 -5.20 4.66
N ALA A 60 -2.58 -4.59 4.82
CA ALA A 60 -2.29 -3.28 4.25
C ALA A 60 -2.17 -3.32 2.72
N ILE A 61 -1.52 -4.34 2.15
CA ILE A 61 -1.45 -4.57 0.69
C ILE A 61 -2.87 -4.70 0.14
N GLN A 62 -3.68 -5.59 0.72
CA GLN A 62 -5.08 -5.78 0.31
C GLN A 62 -5.87 -4.46 0.37
N ALA A 63 -5.69 -3.68 1.43
CA ALA A 63 -6.40 -2.42 1.62
C ALA A 63 -6.14 -1.37 0.54
N LEU A 64 -5.07 -1.50 -0.26
CA LEU A 64 -4.85 -0.63 -1.41
C LEU A 64 -5.96 -0.79 -2.45
N ASP A 65 -6.46 -2.02 -2.67
CA ASP A 65 -7.50 -2.26 -3.67
C ASP A 65 -8.87 -1.68 -3.26
N ASN A 66 -9.09 -1.44 -1.98
CA ASN A 66 -10.38 -0.98 -1.46
C ASN A 66 -10.66 0.52 -1.73
N SER A 67 -9.68 1.30 -2.19
CA SER A 67 -9.87 2.74 -2.47
C SER A 67 -9.30 3.20 -3.80
N ARG A 68 -9.85 4.30 -4.33
CA ARG A 68 -9.31 4.93 -5.56
C ARG A 68 -7.86 5.38 -5.38
N PHE A 69 -7.54 5.92 -4.20
CA PHE A 69 -6.21 6.34 -3.84
C PHE A 69 -5.24 5.17 -3.76
N GLY A 70 -5.60 4.12 -3.02
CA GLY A 70 -4.78 2.92 -2.85
C GLY A 70 -4.47 2.24 -4.18
N ARG A 71 -5.48 2.07 -5.05
CA ARG A 71 -5.27 1.53 -6.40
C ARG A 71 -4.36 2.42 -7.25
N SER A 72 -4.47 3.74 -7.13
CA SER A 72 -3.58 4.68 -7.84
C SER A 72 -2.15 4.65 -7.30
N LEU A 73 -1.98 4.42 -6.00
CA LEU A 73 -0.68 4.26 -5.36
C LEU A 73 -0.03 2.93 -5.80
N PHE A 74 -0.76 1.83 -5.73
CA PHE A 74 -0.30 0.50 -6.11
C PHE A 74 0.22 0.46 -7.56
N ARG A 75 -0.55 1.03 -8.50
CA ARG A 75 -0.11 1.17 -9.91
C ARG A 75 1.21 1.93 -10.08
N ARG A 76 1.59 2.82 -9.18
CA ARG A 76 2.84 3.58 -9.37
C ARG A 76 3.98 3.03 -8.53
N MET A 77 3.72 1.98 -7.76
CA MET A 77 4.65 1.45 -6.80
C MET A 77 5.78 0.68 -7.48
N ILE A 78 5.48 -0.15 -8.47
CA ILE A 78 6.43 -1.10 -9.07
C ILE A 78 7.00 -0.55 -10.38
N SER A 79 8.32 -0.66 -10.54
CA SER A 79 9.05 -0.47 -11.80
C SER A 79 9.89 -1.71 -12.09
N VAL A 80 9.89 -2.18 -13.33
CA VAL A 80 10.72 -3.30 -13.76
C VAL A 80 12.05 -2.76 -14.31
N ASN A 81 13.15 -3.34 -13.86
CA ASN A 81 14.50 -2.96 -14.28
C ASN A 81 14.96 -3.84 -15.47
N ASN A 82 16.02 -3.42 -16.15
CA ASN A 82 16.55 -4.13 -17.33
C ASN A 82 17.15 -5.51 -16.99
N ASP A 83 17.54 -5.72 -15.73
CA ASP A 83 18.07 -6.97 -15.19
C ASP A 83 16.98 -7.87 -14.59
N TYR A 84 15.71 -7.58 -14.89
CA TYR A 84 14.52 -8.27 -14.37
C TYR A 84 14.25 -8.11 -12.86
N SER A 85 15.09 -7.35 -12.14
CA SER A 85 14.77 -6.92 -10.78
C SER A 85 13.62 -5.91 -10.77
N TYR A 86 13.04 -5.69 -9.59
CA TYR A 86 11.93 -4.76 -9.39
C TYR A 86 12.35 -3.64 -8.44
N THR A 87 12.03 -2.39 -8.79
CA THR A 87 12.14 -1.26 -7.89
C THR A 87 10.78 -0.81 -7.40
N LEU A 88 10.62 -0.81 -6.08
CA LEU A 88 9.46 -0.31 -5.37
C LEU A 88 9.67 1.14 -4.92
N ASN A 89 8.75 2.00 -5.30
CA ASN A 89 8.73 3.42 -4.99
C ASN A 89 7.78 3.70 -3.84
N PHE A 90 8.12 3.23 -2.63
CA PHE A 90 7.34 3.57 -1.45
C PHE A 90 7.47 5.06 -1.13
N GLY A 91 6.43 5.66 -0.55
CA GLY A 91 6.46 7.06 -0.16
C GLY A 91 7.54 7.36 0.90
N ALA A 92 7.90 6.39 1.73
CA ALA A 92 8.97 6.51 2.71
C ALA A 92 10.39 6.20 2.15
N GLY A 93 10.51 5.71 0.91
CA GLY A 93 11.80 5.40 0.31
C GLY A 93 11.72 4.35 -0.80
N ARG A 94 12.80 4.21 -1.57
CA ARG A 94 12.90 3.21 -2.64
C ARG A 94 13.50 1.91 -2.12
N GLN A 95 13.02 0.78 -2.65
CA GLN A 95 13.61 -0.54 -2.45
C GLN A 95 13.80 -1.24 -3.78
N THR A 96 14.83 -2.07 -3.89
CA THR A 96 15.03 -2.95 -5.05
C THR A 96 15.07 -4.40 -4.58
N VAL A 97 14.32 -5.25 -5.26
CA VAL A 97 14.21 -6.69 -5.01
C VAL A 97 14.54 -7.45 -6.28
N SER A 98 15.27 -8.56 -6.16
CA SER A 98 15.55 -9.50 -7.25
C SER A 98 14.31 -10.37 -7.52
N GLU A 99 14.39 -11.22 -8.54
CA GLU A 99 13.38 -12.28 -8.74
C GLU A 99 13.40 -13.31 -7.60
N GLU A 100 14.59 -13.64 -7.06
CA GLU A 100 14.74 -14.54 -5.91
C GLU A 100 14.01 -14.01 -4.66
N ASP A 101 14.14 -12.71 -4.35
CA ASP A 101 13.40 -12.10 -3.24
C ASP A 101 11.87 -12.23 -3.41
N VAL A 102 11.38 -12.24 -4.66
CA VAL A 102 9.96 -12.34 -5.00
C VAL A 102 9.47 -13.78 -4.98
N ASP A 103 10.34 -14.74 -5.32
CA ASP A 103 10.05 -16.17 -5.20
C ASP A 103 10.03 -16.62 -3.73
N ASP A 104 10.81 -15.97 -2.86
CA ASP A 104 10.84 -16.16 -1.41
C ASP A 104 9.71 -15.42 -0.65
N ALA A 105 8.83 -14.72 -1.38
CA ALA A 105 7.65 -14.07 -0.84
C ALA A 105 6.66 -15.11 -0.28
N TYR A 106 6.09 -14.87 0.90
CA TYR A 106 5.14 -15.80 1.52
C TYR A 106 3.70 -15.61 1.02
N VAL A 107 3.38 -14.42 0.50
CA VAL A 107 2.11 -14.16 -0.15
C VAL A 107 2.03 -14.91 -1.48
N THR A 108 0.85 -15.45 -1.78
CA THR A 108 0.58 -16.12 -3.06
C THR A 108 -0.63 -15.52 -3.75
N GLY A 109 -0.84 -15.86 -5.03
CA GLY A 109 -2.02 -15.49 -5.82
C GLY A 109 -1.78 -14.40 -6.86
N ASP A 110 -1.14 -13.29 -6.48
CA ASP A 110 -0.91 -12.14 -7.36
C ASP A 110 0.57 -11.73 -7.36
N LEU A 111 1.19 -11.64 -8.55
CA LEU A 111 2.60 -11.30 -8.67
C LEU A 111 2.90 -9.86 -8.23
N ASP A 112 2.03 -8.87 -8.51
CA ASP A 112 2.23 -7.51 -8.00
C ASP A 112 2.29 -7.51 -6.46
N ALA A 113 1.46 -8.32 -5.80
CA ALA A 113 1.48 -8.47 -4.34
C ALA A 113 2.78 -9.07 -3.79
N ARG A 114 3.31 -10.12 -4.44
CA ARG A 114 4.59 -10.73 -4.05
C ARG A 114 5.75 -9.76 -4.16
N VAL A 115 5.80 -8.98 -5.24
CA VAL A 115 6.81 -7.93 -5.42
C VAL A 115 6.70 -6.89 -4.29
N VAL A 116 5.48 -6.50 -3.90
CA VAL A 116 5.27 -5.58 -2.79
C VAL A 116 5.67 -6.15 -1.44
N GLU A 117 5.30 -7.39 -1.13
CA GLU A 117 5.71 -8.07 0.10
C GLU A 117 7.23 -8.17 0.20
N ALA A 118 7.92 -8.63 -0.85
CA ALA A 118 9.38 -8.70 -0.89
C ALA A 118 10.03 -7.32 -0.63
N GLY A 119 9.48 -6.26 -1.24
CA GLY A 119 9.94 -4.90 -1.02
C GLY A 119 9.72 -4.41 0.42
N LEU A 120 8.58 -4.75 1.02
CA LEU A 120 8.28 -4.45 2.41
C LEU A 120 9.19 -5.23 3.37
N GLN A 121 9.49 -6.48 3.06
CA GLN A 121 10.41 -7.30 3.84
C GLN A 121 11.80 -6.66 3.90
N LYS A 122 12.33 -6.18 2.77
CA LYS A 122 13.60 -5.43 2.79
C LYS A 122 13.51 -4.09 3.52
N ALA A 123 12.40 -3.37 3.38
CA ALA A 123 12.24 -2.06 4.00
C ALA A 123 12.05 -2.12 5.52
N MET A 124 11.34 -3.14 6.01
CA MET A 124 10.74 -3.13 7.34
C MET A 124 10.84 -4.44 8.11
N ASN A 125 11.33 -5.52 7.49
CA ASN A 125 11.41 -6.85 8.10
C ASN A 125 10.05 -7.38 8.59
N ILE A 126 9.02 -7.28 7.74
CA ILE A 126 7.61 -7.58 8.04
C ILE A 126 7.34 -9.03 8.47
N TYR A 127 8.20 -9.99 8.12
CA TYR A 127 8.05 -11.39 8.52
C TYR A 127 8.12 -11.61 10.04
N ASN A 128 8.70 -10.66 10.79
CA ASN A 128 8.73 -10.68 12.25
C ASN A 128 7.54 -9.96 12.91
N GLY A 129 6.48 -9.70 12.14
CA GLY A 129 5.32 -8.94 12.59
C GLY A 129 5.44 -7.45 12.34
N CYS A 130 4.33 -6.85 11.93
CA CYS A 130 4.21 -5.41 11.79
C CYS A 130 2.74 -4.97 11.95
N PHE A 131 2.54 -3.70 12.31
CA PHE A 131 1.21 -3.10 12.25
C PHE A 131 0.92 -2.56 10.85
N ALA A 132 -0.32 -2.74 10.39
CA ALA A 132 -0.76 -2.20 9.10
C ALA A 132 -0.54 -0.68 8.99
N CYS A 133 -0.60 0.09 10.09
CA CYS A 133 -0.33 1.53 10.05
C CYS A 133 1.11 1.85 9.65
N ASP A 134 2.09 1.05 10.08
CA ASP A 134 3.48 1.30 9.74
C ASP A 134 3.72 0.95 8.28
N VAL A 135 3.04 -0.07 7.75
CA VAL A 135 3.04 -0.40 6.32
C VAL A 135 2.36 0.70 5.50
N PHE A 136 1.27 1.29 5.99
CA PHE A 136 0.66 2.47 5.36
C PHE A 136 1.59 3.68 5.38
N VAL A 137 2.33 3.92 6.46
CA VAL A 137 3.37 4.96 6.52
C VAL A 137 4.45 4.68 5.48
N GLN A 138 4.89 3.43 5.34
CA GLN A 138 5.86 3.03 4.33
C GLN A 138 5.33 3.34 2.93
N PHE A 139 4.14 2.83 2.57
CA PHE A 139 3.52 3.05 1.27
C PHE A 139 3.35 4.52 0.92
N THR A 140 2.91 5.34 1.87
CA THR A 140 2.45 6.72 1.60
C THR A 140 3.50 7.78 1.89
N GLY A 141 4.45 7.52 2.78
CA GLY A 141 5.33 8.53 3.38
C GLY A 141 4.61 9.49 4.34
N PHE A 142 3.34 9.24 4.66
CA PHE A 142 2.55 10.11 5.52
C PHE A 142 2.94 9.95 6.99
N ARG A 143 2.68 10.98 7.78
CA ARG A 143 2.95 10.92 9.23
C ARG A 143 1.83 10.16 9.95
N LYS A 144 2.21 9.37 10.94
CA LYS A 144 1.27 8.70 11.84
C LYS A 144 0.64 9.72 12.80
N ASN A 145 -0.69 9.65 12.96
CA ASN A 145 -1.45 10.43 13.94
C ASN A 145 -2.27 9.48 14.81
N THR A 146 -1.89 9.33 16.07
CA THR A 146 -2.56 8.43 17.00
C THR A 146 -3.63 9.17 17.80
N VAL A 147 -4.83 8.60 17.85
CA VAL A 147 -5.98 9.13 18.57
C VAL A 147 -6.62 8.06 19.46
N TYR A 148 -7.34 8.52 20.49
CA TYR A 148 -7.95 7.67 21.51
C TYR A 148 -9.37 8.16 21.85
N GLY A 149 -10.15 7.30 22.49
CA GLY A 149 -11.46 7.65 23.06
C GLY A 149 -12.63 7.57 22.08
N ALA A 150 -13.83 7.46 22.65
CA ALA A 150 -15.07 7.16 21.91
C ALA A 150 -15.39 8.18 20.81
N THR A 151 -15.21 9.47 21.07
CA THR A 151 -15.45 10.53 20.08
C THR A 151 -14.58 10.36 18.84
N ASN A 152 -13.28 10.07 19.01
CA ASN A 152 -12.38 9.84 17.88
C ASN A 152 -12.72 8.55 17.14
N LYS A 153 -13.08 7.47 17.86
CA LYS A 153 -13.59 6.23 17.25
C LYS A 153 -14.78 6.53 16.33
N THR A 154 -15.80 7.23 16.84
CA THR A 154 -16.98 7.60 16.06
C THR A 154 -16.65 8.49 14.87
N ASN A 155 -15.76 9.48 15.04
CA ASN A 155 -15.35 10.38 13.95
C ASN A 155 -14.62 9.65 12.82
N ILE A 156 -13.70 8.74 13.15
CA ILE A 156 -12.99 7.91 12.17
C ILE A 156 -13.99 7.04 11.40
N MET A 157 -14.88 6.35 12.11
CA MET A 157 -15.88 5.48 11.50
C MET A 157 -16.85 6.26 10.59
N ASN A 158 -17.28 7.45 10.99
CA ASN A 158 -18.11 8.32 10.17
C ASN A 158 -17.38 8.83 8.93
N THR A 159 -16.09 9.15 9.06
CA THR A 159 -15.24 9.56 7.94
C THR A 159 -15.09 8.43 6.93
N MET A 160 -14.77 7.22 7.39
CA MET A 160 -14.68 6.03 6.53
C MET A 160 -16.01 5.74 5.84
N ALA A 161 -17.14 5.81 6.56
CA ALA A 161 -18.47 5.63 5.98
C ALA A 161 -18.79 6.64 4.88
N SER A 162 -18.47 7.92 5.11
CA SER A 162 -18.67 9.00 4.13
C SER A 162 -17.84 8.78 2.85
N ARG A 163 -16.59 8.35 3.00
CA ARG A 163 -15.71 8.02 1.87
C ARG A 163 -16.22 6.83 1.06
N CYS A 164 -16.71 5.79 1.73
CA CYS A 164 -17.35 4.65 1.08
C CYS A 164 -18.62 5.07 0.32
N ALA A 165 -19.50 5.87 0.95
CA ALA A 165 -20.73 6.36 0.34
C ALA A 165 -20.47 7.25 -0.89
N SER A 166 -19.37 7.99 -0.90
CA SER A 166 -18.95 8.84 -2.02
C SER A 166 -18.27 8.06 -3.17
N GLY A 167 -18.13 6.73 -3.05
CA GLY A 167 -17.47 5.88 -4.04
C GLY A 167 -15.93 6.02 -4.10
N ASN A 168 -15.33 6.71 -3.13
CA ASN A 168 -13.88 6.82 -3.00
C ASN A 168 -13.26 5.57 -2.37
N GLY A 169 -14.00 4.91 -1.49
CA GLY A 169 -13.52 3.78 -0.70
C GLY A 169 -12.51 4.21 0.36
N ILE A 170 -11.90 3.22 1.00
CA ILE A 170 -10.98 3.40 2.14
C ILE A 170 -9.77 2.49 2.01
N THR A 171 -8.61 2.96 2.46
CA THR A 171 -7.42 2.15 2.66
C THR A 171 -7.20 2.09 4.15
N ALA A 172 -7.67 1.00 4.75
CA ALA A 172 -7.83 0.87 6.19
C ALA A 172 -7.67 -0.59 6.63
N ALA A 173 -7.26 -0.78 7.89
CA ALA A 173 -7.06 -2.08 8.51
C ALA A 173 -7.39 -2.01 10.01
N CYS A 174 -7.60 -3.17 10.63
CA CYS A 174 -7.94 -3.30 12.04
C CYS A 174 -7.45 -4.61 12.65
N ASP A 175 -7.56 -4.71 13.98
CA ASP A 175 -7.54 -5.96 14.74
C ASP A 175 -8.56 -5.90 15.89
N PHE A 176 -8.84 -7.05 16.50
CA PHE A 176 -9.94 -7.22 17.46
C PHE A 176 -9.45 -7.73 18.82
N THR A 177 -10.09 -7.26 19.89
CA THR A 177 -10.00 -7.79 21.27
C THR A 177 -11.11 -8.78 21.61
N LYS A 178 -12.13 -8.91 20.77
CA LYS A 178 -13.22 -9.89 20.96
C LYS A 178 -13.32 -10.77 19.73
N ALA A 179 -13.25 -12.07 19.95
CA ALA A 179 -13.36 -13.06 18.89
C ALA A 179 -14.82 -13.22 18.42
N ASP A 180 -14.98 -13.67 17.19
CA ASP A 180 -16.23 -14.19 16.63
C ASP A 180 -15.86 -15.39 15.74
N GLU A 181 -15.66 -16.54 16.38
CA GLU A 181 -15.20 -17.77 15.73
C GLU A 181 -16.16 -18.21 14.61
N SER A 182 -17.46 -17.93 14.75
CA SER A 182 -18.47 -18.25 13.73
C SER A 182 -18.22 -17.54 12.40
N LYS A 183 -17.46 -16.44 12.43
CA LYS A 183 -17.07 -15.63 11.28
C LYS A 183 -15.57 -15.70 10.98
N GLY A 184 -14.80 -16.47 11.74
CA GLY A 184 -13.34 -16.51 11.64
C GLY A 184 -12.64 -15.25 12.13
N ILE A 185 -13.22 -14.54 13.10
CA ILE A 185 -12.59 -13.38 13.76
C ILE A 185 -11.82 -13.82 15.01
N ILE A 186 -10.54 -13.50 15.03
CA ILE A 186 -9.59 -13.73 16.14
C ILE A 186 -9.55 -12.50 17.04
N GLY A 187 -9.74 -12.71 18.34
CA GLY A 187 -9.94 -11.64 19.34
C GLY A 187 -8.78 -11.40 20.30
N ASN A 188 -7.56 -11.80 19.98
CA ASN A 188 -6.40 -11.61 20.85
C ASN A 188 -5.47 -10.46 20.40
N GLY A 189 -5.86 -9.72 19.36
CA GLY A 189 -5.04 -8.64 18.78
C GLY A 189 -3.84 -9.10 17.97
N GLU A 190 -3.68 -10.40 17.69
CA GLU A 190 -2.54 -10.97 16.96
C GLU A 190 -2.78 -11.07 15.45
N HIS A 191 -4.01 -10.83 14.98
CA HIS A 191 -4.37 -10.96 13.57
C HIS A 191 -4.98 -9.67 13.01
N SER A 192 -4.40 -9.17 11.92
CA SER A 192 -4.89 -7.99 11.22
C SER A 192 -5.89 -8.37 10.12
N TYR A 193 -6.82 -7.46 9.84
CA TYR A 193 -7.78 -7.54 8.76
C TYR A 193 -7.76 -6.22 8.01
N SER A 194 -7.96 -6.24 6.70
CA SER A 194 -8.28 -5.00 5.99
C SER A 194 -9.75 -4.64 6.19
N ILE A 195 -10.06 -3.35 6.20
CA ILE A 195 -11.44 -2.87 6.20
C ILE A 195 -11.81 -2.55 4.75
N LYS A 196 -12.72 -3.35 4.18
CA LYS A 196 -13.20 -3.20 2.81
C LYS A 196 -14.15 -2.02 2.65
N SER A 197 -15.13 -1.95 3.55
CA SER A 197 -16.16 -0.91 3.49
C SER A 197 -16.80 -0.67 4.85
N VAL A 198 -17.29 0.56 5.02
CA VAL A 198 -18.05 0.99 6.19
C VAL A 198 -19.32 1.68 5.70
N THR A 199 -20.45 1.35 6.31
CA THR A 199 -21.74 2.04 6.16
C THR A 199 -22.21 2.52 7.54
N PRO A 200 -23.33 3.24 7.64
CA PRO A 200 -23.89 3.60 8.96
C PRO A 200 -24.18 2.39 9.87
N SER A 201 -24.44 1.20 9.31
CA SER A 201 -24.86 0.03 10.08
C SER A 201 -23.94 -1.19 9.96
N THR A 202 -23.02 -1.21 9.00
CA THR A 202 -22.29 -2.42 8.62
C THR A 202 -20.82 -2.12 8.36
N VAL A 203 -19.96 -3.04 8.75
CA VAL A 203 -18.54 -3.06 8.41
C VAL A 203 -18.23 -4.38 7.72
N VAL A 204 -17.49 -4.30 6.62
CA VAL A 204 -16.98 -5.48 5.92
C VAL A 204 -15.46 -5.49 6.04
N VAL A 205 -14.92 -6.58 6.56
CA VAL A 205 -13.47 -6.81 6.68
C VAL A 205 -13.05 -8.02 5.84
N ILE A 206 -11.75 -8.11 5.55
CA ILE A 206 -11.17 -9.19 4.76
C ILE A 206 -10.02 -9.80 5.57
N ASN A 207 -10.03 -11.12 5.70
CA ASN A 207 -8.97 -11.86 6.37
C ASN A 207 -7.79 -12.04 5.39
N PRO A 208 -6.56 -11.67 5.75
CA PRO A 208 -5.39 -11.80 4.87
C PRO A 208 -5.05 -13.25 4.49
N TRP A 209 -5.50 -14.25 5.26
CA TRP A 209 -5.33 -15.67 4.91
C TRP A 209 -6.03 -16.05 3.60
N ASP A 210 -7.15 -15.40 3.27
CA ASP A 210 -7.86 -15.60 2.01
C ASP A 210 -8.68 -14.34 1.67
N THR A 211 -8.12 -13.52 0.80
CA THR A 211 -8.72 -12.22 0.49
C THR A 211 -9.94 -12.30 -0.43
N SER A 212 -10.30 -13.49 -0.91
CA SER A 212 -11.56 -13.71 -1.62
C SER A 212 -12.78 -13.74 -0.70
N LYS A 213 -12.57 -13.92 0.61
CA LYS A 213 -13.65 -14.07 1.60
C LYS A 213 -13.88 -12.77 2.37
N TYR A 214 -15.16 -12.39 2.45
CA TYR A 214 -15.59 -11.17 3.11
C TYR A 214 -16.32 -11.50 4.40
N ILE A 215 -15.96 -10.83 5.48
CA ILE A 215 -16.61 -10.97 6.78
C ILE A 215 -17.44 -9.72 7.03
N SER A 216 -18.76 -9.89 7.13
CA SER A 216 -19.70 -8.81 7.41
C SER A 216 -20.15 -8.83 8.87
N MET A 217 -20.18 -7.65 9.49
CA MET A 217 -20.69 -7.48 10.86
C MET A 217 -21.41 -6.14 11.01
N SER A 218 -22.25 -6.02 12.04
CA SER A 218 -22.83 -4.72 12.35
C SER A 218 -21.74 -3.75 12.80
N ARG A 219 -21.95 -2.46 12.53
CA ARG A 219 -21.02 -1.41 12.98
C ARG A 219 -20.90 -1.38 14.50
N SER A 220 -21.98 -1.63 15.23
CA SER A 220 -21.93 -1.74 16.70
C SER A 220 -21.06 -2.91 17.15
N GLN A 221 -21.23 -4.10 16.54
CA GLN A 221 -20.39 -5.27 16.83
C GLN A 221 -18.92 -4.94 16.59
N PHE A 222 -18.60 -4.30 15.46
CA PHE A 222 -17.23 -3.87 15.14
C PHE A 222 -16.68 -2.88 16.17
N GLU A 223 -17.39 -1.79 16.44
CA GLU A 223 -16.93 -0.75 17.38
C GLU A 223 -16.77 -1.28 18.83
N ASP A 224 -17.52 -2.32 19.20
CA ASP A 224 -17.44 -2.98 20.51
C ASP A 224 -16.33 -4.04 20.59
N SER A 225 -15.86 -4.57 19.46
CA SER A 225 -14.85 -5.63 19.37
C SER A 225 -13.47 -5.16 18.96
N ILE A 226 -13.35 -3.98 18.34
CA ILE A 226 -12.06 -3.48 17.86
C ILE A 226 -11.14 -3.13 19.03
N ARG A 227 -9.87 -3.45 18.84
CA ARG A 227 -8.76 -2.99 19.69
C ARG A 227 -7.98 -1.89 19.00
N TYR A 228 -7.79 -2.05 17.69
CA TYR A 228 -7.01 -1.16 16.86
C TYR A 228 -7.70 -0.98 15.51
N MET A 229 -7.66 0.25 14.97
CA MET A 229 -7.95 0.49 13.56
C MET A 229 -7.09 1.62 13.02
N THR A 230 -6.79 1.56 11.74
CA THR A 230 -6.02 2.58 11.04
C THR A 230 -6.58 2.83 9.66
N TYR A 231 -6.45 4.06 9.17
CA TYR A 231 -6.74 4.39 7.78
C TYR A 231 -5.83 5.49 7.26
N VAL A 232 -5.68 5.53 5.94
CA VAL A 232 -4.97 6.60 5.24
C VAL A 232 -5.92 7.77 4.97
N ASP A 233 -5.65 8.91 5.60
CA ASP A 233 -6.30 10.18 5.30
C ASP A 233 -5.45 10.99 4.31
N GLU A 234 -5.84 10.94 3.04
CA GLU A 234 -5.18 11.68 1.96
C GLU A 234 -5.37 13.20 2.04
N THR A 235 -6.42 13.67 2.73
CA THR A 235 -6.75 15.09 2.83
C THR A 235 -5.75 15.78 3.75
N THR A 236 -5.51 15.16 4.90
CA THR A 236 -4.56 15.65 5.91
C THR A 236 -3.15 15.08 5.71
N LYS A 237 -2.98 14.13 4.79
CA LYS A 237 -1.74 13.38 4.54
C LYS A 237 -1.23 12.70 5.81
N GLN A 238 -2.12 11.99 6.47
CA GLN A 238 -1.85 11.26 7.71
C GLN A 238 -2.25 9.80 7.60
N VAL A 239 -1.53 8.94 8.32
CA VAL A 239 -2.02 7.61 8.69
C VAL A 239 -2.62 7.74 10.08
N VAL A 240 -3.95 7.75 10.15
CA VAL A 240 -4.66 7.88 11.43
C VAL A 240 -4.72 6.51 12.09
N VAL A 241 -4.43 6.47 13.38
CA VAL A 241 -4.40 5.25 14.18
C VAL A 241 -5.25 5.44 15.42
N PHE A 242 -6.20 4.54 15.62
CA PHE A 242 -7.02 4.48 16.82
C PHE A 242 -6.64 3.26 17.65
N TRP A 243 -6.56 3.47 18.96
CA TRP A 243 -6.46 2.41 19.98
C TRP A 243 -7.63 2.51 20.95
N ASN A 244 -8.24 1.36 21.24
CA ASN A 244 -9.29 1.19 22.24
C ASN A 244 -8.71 0.94 23.63
#